data_AF-A0A382EFR9-F1
#
_entry.id   AF-A0A382EFR9-F1
#
_cell.length_a   1.000
_cell.length_b   1.000
_cell.length_c   1.000
_cell.angle_alpha   90.00
_cell.angle_beta   90.00
_cell.angle_gamma   90.00
#
_symmetry.space_group_name_H-M   'P 1'
#
loop_
_entity.id
_entity.type
_entity.pdbx_description
1 polymer ?
#
loop_
_entity_poly.entity_id
_entity_poly.type
_entity_poly.pdbx_seq_one_letter_code
_entity_poly.pdbx_strand_id
1 'polypeptide(L)'
;MPITWELRDEDRELFANELDDFVPDRVYDAHAHLYRELSWLGEAPAHVSAGPSDVSLETYREQMDWIVPGREVHGLHFPFPPGDGNMDNDAANEWVSEQVRKDPLARGQFLVRPTDDPEWVRDEVRRLGLRGRSGGGAAQPE
;
A
#
# COMPACT_ATOMS: atom_id res chain seq x y z
N MET A 1 20.07 -14.00 3.87
CA MET A 1 19.61 -13.33 5.10
C MET A 1 18.09 -13.49 5.14
N PRO A 2 17.49 -13.96 6.23
CA PRO A 2 16.04 -13.94 6.37
C PRO A 2 15.54 -12.49 6.30
N ILE A 3 14.36 -12.27 5.71
CA ILE A 3 13.69 -10.97 5.77
C ILE A 3 13.18 -10.81 7.19
N THR A 4 13.66 -9.79 7.92
CA THR A 4 13.27 -9.51 9.30
C THR A 4 12.51 -8.19 9.38
N TRP A 5 11.46 -8.19 10.19
CA TRP A 5 10.63 -7.02 10.49
C TRP A 5 10.94 -6.57 11.93
N GLU A 6 12.01 -5.81 12.10
CA GLU A 6 12.46 -5.35 13.41
C GLU A 6 12.90 -3.88 13.35
N LEU A 7 12.62 -3.13 14.41
CA LEU A 7 13.13 -1.78 14.62
C LEU A 7 14.27 -1.82 15.63
N ARG A 8 15.50 -1.62 15.15
CA ARG A 8 16.73 -1.70 15.95
C ARG A 8 17.07 -0.35 16.57
N ASP A 9 18.02 -0.37 17.50
CA ASP A 9 18.47 0.86 18.15
C ASP A 9 19.24 1.76 17.19
N GLU A 10 19.96 1.18 16.23
CA GLU A 10 20.65 1.93 15.18
C GLU A 10 19.69 2.70 14.27
N ASP A 11 18.48 2.15 14.01
CA ASP A 11 17.44 2.84 13.23
C ASP A 11 16.91 4.06 13.99
N ARG A 12 16.72 3.91 15.31
CA ARG A 12 16.30 5.01 16.20
C ARG A 12 17.36 6.09 16.29
N GLU A 13 18.62 5.70 16.43
CA GLU A 13 19.75 6.63 16.48
C GLU A 13 19.93 7.37 15.16
N LEU A 14 19.84 6.68 14.02
CA LEU A 14 19.87 7.30 12.69
C LEU A 14 18.77 8.37 12.59
N PHE A 15 17.56 8.02 13.00
CA PHE A 15 16.45 8.95 12.94
C PHE A 15 16.71 10.19 13.81
N ALA A 16 17.03 9.97 15.09
CA ALA A 16 17.23 11.04 16.06
C ALA A 16 18.39 11.98 15.70
N ASN A 17 19.48 11.45 15.14
CA ASN A 17 20.68 12.23 14.86
C ASN A 17 20.65 12.91 13.48
N GLU A 18 20.02 12.29 12.48
CA GLU A 18 20.16 12.72 11.08
C GLU A 18 18.84 13.18 10.44
N LEU A 19 17.69 12.71 10.92
CA LEU A 19 16.41 12.90 10.25
C LEU A 19 15.42 13.77 11.06
N ASP A 20 15.56 13.86 12.38
CA ASP A 20 14.55 14.49 13.24
C ASP A 20 14.31 15.96 12.87
N ASP A 21 15.39 16.74 12.72
CA ASP A 21 15.34 18.16 12.34
C ASP A 21 15.08 18.39 10.83
N PHE A 22 15.23 17.35 10.01
CA PHE A 22 15.08 17.43 8.56
C PHE A 22 13.66 17.08 8.09
N VAL A 23 13.07 16.03 8.68
CA VAL A 23 11.75 15.52 8.30
C VAL A 23 10.66 16.39 8.94
N PRO A 24 9.76 16.99 8.14
CA PRO A 24 8.71 17.85 8.68
C PRO A 24 7.70 17.07 9.54
N ASP A 25 7.02 17.80 10.43
CA ASP A 25 5.95 17.25 11.29
C ASP A 25 4.81 16.58 10.51
N ARG A 26 4.62 16.97 9.24
CA ARG A 26 3.61 16.42 8.34
C ARG A 26 4.26 15.79 7.12
N VAL A 27 4.00 14.50 6.92
CA VAL A 27 4.53 13.72 5.82
C VAL A 27 3.38 13.18 4.96
N TYR A 28 3.55 13.27 3.65
CA TYR A 28 2.65 12.62 2.70
C TYR A 28 3.43 11.54 1.95
N ASP A 29 3.18 10.28 2.28
CA ASP A 29 3.75 9.15 1.55
C ASP A 29 3.06 9.03 0.19
N ALA A 30 3.81 9.28 -0.88
CA ALA A 30 3.27 9.21 -2.23
C ALA A 30 3.07 7.77 -2.73
N HIS A 31 3.59 6.75 -2.02
CA HIS A 31 3.54 5.36 -2.48
C HIS A 31 3.56 4.35 -1.32
N ALA A 32 2.39 3.96 -0.84
CA ALA A 32 2.23 2.91 0.15
C ALA A 32 1.29 1.79 -0.32
N HIS A 33 1.55 0.54 0.06
CA HIS A 33 0.65 -0.57 -0.25
C HIS A 33 -0.20 -0.95 0.94
N LEU A 34 -1.50 -1.14 0.72
CA LEU A 34 -2.41 -1.77 1.67
C LEU A 34 -2.93 -3.06 1.03
N TYR A 35 -2.91 -4.14 1.78
CA TYR A 35 -3.30 -5.46 1.29
C TYR A 35 -3.91 -6.27 2.43
N ARG A 36 -4.59 -7.35 2.06
CA ARG A 36 -5.10 -8.34 3.01
C ARG A 36 -4.94 -9.73 2.44
N GLU A 37 -4.83 -10.72 3.31
CA GLU A 37 -4.60 -12.11 2.94
C GLU A 37 -5.66 -12.63 1.95
N LEU A 38 -6.91 -12.24 2.18
CA LEU A 38 -8.06 -12.66 1.36
C LEU A 38 -8.03 -12.14 -0.09
N SER A 39 -7.13 -11.22 -0.43
CA SER A 39 -6.98 -10.73 -1.81
C SER A 39 -6.06 -11.61 -2.65
N TRP A 40 -5.28 -12.52 -2.06
CA TRP A 40 -4.39 -13.42 -2.80
C TRP A 40 -5.18 -14.60 -3.40
N LEU A 41 -4.87 -14.97 -4.65
CA LEU A 41 -5.47 -16.14 -5.33
C LEU A 41 -4.71 -17.45 -5.04
N GLY A 42 -3.66 -17.36 -4.22
CA GLY A 42 -2.71 -18.42 -3.89
C GLY A 42 -1.79 -17.94 -2.77
N GLU A 43 -0.57 -18.48 -2.70
CA GLU A 43 0.39 -18.04 -1.68
C GLU A 43 0.84 -16.60 -1.95
N ALA A 44 0.86 -15.76 -0.91
CA ALA A 44 1.39 -14.41 -1.02
C ALA A 44 2.89 -14.42 -1.33
N PRO A 45 3.43 -13.38 -2.02
CA PRO A 45 4.86 -13.27 -2.29
C PRO A 45 5.68 -13.37 -0.99
N ALA A 46 6.84 -14.05 -1.02
CA ALA A 46 7.59 -14.38 0.20
C ALA A 46 7.96 -13.17 1.08
N HIS A 47 8.17 -12.00 0.49
CA HIS A 47 8.46 -10.76 1.23
C HIS A 47 7.21 -10.13 1.86
N VAL A 48 6.02 -10.36 1.29
CA VAL A 48 4.72 -10.02 1.90
C VAL A 48 4.46 -10.96 3.07
N SER A 49 4.68 -12.27 2.88
CA SER A 49 4.49 -13.30 3.91
C SER A 49 5.43 -13.17 5.12
N ALA A 50 6.50 -12.38 5.00
CA ALA A 50 7.39 -12.08 6.12
C ALA A 50 6.82 -11.01 7.07
N GLY A 51 5.84 -10.23 6.61
CA GLY A 51 5.17 -9.17 7.39
C GLY A 51 3.77 -9.58 7.86
N PRO A 52 2.97 -8.60 8.34
CA PRO A 52 1.57 -8.84 8.67
C PRO A 52 0.80 -9.37 7.45
N SER A 53 -0.11 -10.32 7.70
CA SER A 53 -0.99 -10.88 6.65
C SER A 53 -1.95 -9.82 6.09
N ASP A 54 -2.41 -8.93 6.96
CA ASP A 54 -3.24 -7.78 6.63
C ASP A 54 -2.52 -6.47 6.98
N VAL A 55 -2.36 -5.61 5.99
CA VAL A 55 -1.86 -4.24 6.15
C VAL A 55 -3.02 -3.28 5.92
N SER A 56 -3.59 -2.85 7.04
CA SER A 56 -4.63 -1.83 7.11
C SER A 56 -4.02 -0.42 7.18
N LEU A 57 -4.85 0.63 7.12
CA LEU A 57 -4.35 1.99 7.35
C LEU A 57 -3.73 2.17 8.75
N GLU A 58 -4.26 1.45 9.75
CA GLU A 58 -3.74 1.48 11.13
C GLU A 58 -2.38 0.79 11.20
N THR A 59 -2.27 -0.41 10.64
CA THR A 59 -1.00 -1.15 10.52
C THR A 59 0.07 -0.31 9.81
N TYR A 60 -0.31 0.36 8.71
CA TYR A 60 0.58 1.29 8.01
C TYR A 60 1.05 2.43 8.94
N ARG A 61 0.18 3.03 9.73
CA ARG A 61 0.57 4.11 10.66
C ARG A 61 1.48 3.63 11.78
N GLU A 62 1.23 2.45 12.33
CA GLU A 62 2.13 1.82 13.31
C GLU A 62 3.53 1.61 12.72
N GLN A 63 3.62 1.18 11.47
CA GLN A 63 4.88 1.01 10.74
C GLN A 63 5.54 2.35 10.40
N MET A 64 4.75 3.36 10.04
CA MET A 64 5.30 4.70 9.79
C MET A 64 5.84 5.36 11.06
N ASP A 65 5.31 5.04 12.24
CA ASP A 65 5.87 5.49 13.51
C ASP A 65 7.26 4.88 13.77
N TRP A 66 7.61 3.76 13.14
CA TRP A 66 8.97 3.23 13.20
C TRP A 66 9.95 4.01 12.32
N ILE A 67 9.48 4.58 11.21
CA ILE A 67 10.31 5.23 10.18
C ILE A 67 10.42 6.74 10.44
N VAL A 68 9.31 7.37 10.83
CA VAL A 68 9.18 8.81 11.09
C VAL A 68 8.39 9.00 12.40
N PRO A 69 8.97 8.62 13.56
CA PRO A 69 8.27 8.61 14.84
C PRO A 69 7.66 9.96 15.18
N GLY A 70 6.41 9.97 15.63
CA GLY A 70 5.71 11.20 16.06
C GLY A 70 5.29 12.16 14.94
N ARG A 71 5.43 11.79 13.66
CA ARG A 71 4.94 12.60 12.53
C ARG A 71 3.48 12.31 12.24
N GLU A 72 2.76 13.34 11.80
CA GLU A 72 1.45 13.19 11.19
C GLU A 72 1.63 12.66 9.75
N VAL A 73 1.20 11.41 9.51
CA VAL A 73 1.41 10.73 8.22
C VAL A 73 0.08 10.42 7.53
N HIS A 74 -0.01 10.88 6.28
CA HIS A 74 -1.06 10.50 5.32
C HIS A 74 -0.40 9.91 4.07
N GLY A 75 -1.18 9.31 3.16
CA GLY A 75 -0.58 8.78 1.95
C GLY A 75 -1.51 8.52 0.78
N LEU A 76 -0.85 8.19 -0.33
CA LEU A 76 -1.44 7.60 -1.52
C LEU A 76 -1.23 6.09 -1.47
N HIS A 77 -2.33 5.36 -1.35
CA HIS A 77 -2.34 3.93 -1.10
C HIS A 77 -2.73 3.12 -2.33
N PHE A 78 -2.13 1.95 -2.48
CA PHE A 78 -2.31 1.09 -3.65
C PHE A 78 -2.58 -0.35 -3.21
N PRO A 79 -3.36 -1.11 -3.99
CA PRO A 79 -3.27 -2.57 -3.93
C PRO A 79 -1.83 -3.00 -4.22
N PHE A 80 -1.39 -4.14 -3.69
CA PHE A 80 -0.06 -4.68 -3.99
C PHE A 80 -0.11 -5.52 -5.26
N PRO A 81 0.48 -5.12 -6.41
CA PRO A 81 0.44 -5.94 -7.62
C PRO A 81 1.53 -7.02 -7.58
N PRO A 82 1.21 -8.32 -7.45
CA PRO A 82 2.24 -9.36 -7.38
C PRO A 82 2.97 -9.61 -8.71
N GLY A 83 2.48 -9.03 -9.83
CA GLY A 83 3.11 -9.08 -11.15
C GLY A 83 2.86 -10.37 -11.94
N ASP A 84 2.46 -11.44 -11.26
CA ASP A 84 2.13 -12.76 -11.81
C ASP A 84 0.61 -13.01 -11.96
N GLY A 85 -0.21 -12.03 -11.58
CA GLY A 85 -1.67 -12.13 -11.58
C GLY A 85 -2.25 -12.89 -10.39
N ASN A 86 -1.45 -13.21 -9.37
CA ASN A 86 -1.87 -13.92 -8.15
C ASN A 86 -2.64 -13.02 -7.16
N MET A 87 -3.57 -12.20 -7.65
CA MET A 87 -4.39 -11.33 -6.81
C MET A 87 -5.76 -11.10 -7.44
N ASP A 88 -6.78 -11.13 -6.58
CA ASP A 88 -8.09 -10.60 -6.89
C ASP A 88 -8.04 -9.07 -6.80
N ASN A 89 -7.87 -8.43 -7.96
CA ASN A 89 -7.80 -6.98 -8.07
C ASN A 89 -9.06 -6.28 -7.53
N ASP A 90 -10.23 -6.88 -7.67
CA ASP A 90 -11.48 -6.27 -7.25
C ASP A 90 -11.53 -6.26 -5.71
N ALA A 91 -11.27 -7.39 -5.08
CA ALA A 91 -11.18 -7.48 -3.63
C ALA A 91 -10.07 -6.57 -3.05
N ALA A 92 -8.94 -6.44 -3.74
CA ALA A 92 -7.85 -5.58 -3.31
C ALA A 92 -8.20 -4.09 -3.44
N ASN A 93 -8.87 -3.68 -4.52
CA ASN A 93 -9.38 -2.33 -4.71
C ASN A 93 -10.44 -1.96 -3.66
N GLU A 94 -11.33 -2.89 -3.32
CA GLU A 94 -12.33 -2.71 -2.25
C GLU A 94 -11.65 -2.49 -0.89
N TRP A 95 -10.66 -3.31 -0.55
CA TRP A 95 -9.88 -3.16 0.68
C TRP A 95 -9.26 -1.77 0.79
N VAL A 96 -8.51 -1.34 -0.24
CA VAL A 96 -7.87 -0.01 -0.24
C VAL A 96 -8.91 1.08 -0.10
N SER A 97 -10.02 0.99 -0.82
CA SER A 97 -11.11 1.96 -0.74
C SER A 97 -11.68 2.08 0.68
N GLU A 98 -11.91 0.97 1.36
CA GLU A 98 -12.38 0.95 2.74
C GLU A 98 -11.38 1.56 3.71
N GLN A 99 -10.08 1.28 3.52
CA GLN A 99 -9.03 1.81 4.39
C GLN A 99 -8.84 3.31 4.22
N VAL A 100 -8.74 3.82 2.99
CA VAL A 100 -8.49 5.26 2.75
C VAL A 100 -9.66 6.14 3.15
N ARG A 101 -10.89 5.62 3.20
CA ARG A 101 -12.06 6.37 3.72
C ARG A 101 -11.94 6.73 5.20
N LYS A 102 -11.09 6.05 5.96
CA LYS A 102 -10.84 6.33 7.38
C LYS A 102 -10.01 7.59 7.60
N ASP A 103 -9.46 8.18 6.53
CA ASP A 103 -8.62 9.37 6.58
C ASP A 103 -8.99 10.35 5.46
N PRO A 104 -9.49 11.56 5.77
CA PRO A 104 -9.90 12.53 4.76
C PRO A 104 -8.75 13.04 3.87
N LEU A 105 -7.49 12.89 4.30
CA LEU A 105 -6.30 13.31 3.57
C LEU A 105 -5.67 12.15 2.79
N ALA A 106 -5.99 10.89 3.13
CA ALA A 106 -5.55 9.73 2.37
C ALA A 106 -6.20 9.66 0.98
N ARG A 107 -5.48 9.09 0.03
CA ARG A 107 -5.97 8.80 -1.33
C ARG A 107 -5.66 7.34 -1.64
N GLY A 108 -6.47 6.73 -2.50
CA GLY A 108 -6.19 5.38 -3.00
C GLY A 108 -6.13 5.38 -4.52
N GLN A 109 -5.28 4.55 -5.12
CA GLN A 109 -5.27 4.28 -6.56
C GLN A 109 -6.06 3.01 -6.90
N PHE A 110 -6.69 3.02 -8.08
CA PHE A 110 -7.39 1.86 -8.61
C PHE A 110 -6.44 1.02 -9.45
N LEU A 111 -6.27 -0.25 -9.07
CA LEU A 111 -5.52 -1.23 -9.82
C LEU A 111 -6.38 -1.78 -10.96
N VAL A 112 -5.86 -1.67 -12.18
CA VAL A 112 -6.53 -2.15 -13.40
C VAL A 112 -5.65 -3.16 -14.14
N ARG A 113 -6.30 -4.03 -14.90
CA ARG A 113 -5.67 -4.86 -15.94
C ARG A 113 -5.74 -4.14 -17.28
N PRO A 114 -4.79 -4.37 -18.19
CA PRO A 114 -4.85 -3.85 -19.56
C PRO A 114 -6.11 -4.25 -20.34
N THR A 115 -6.75 -5.36 -19.94
CA THR A 115 -7.94 -5.94 -20.58
C THR A 115 -9.26 -5.52 -19.92
N ASP A 116 -9.24 -4.75 -18.83
CA ASP A 116 -10.47 -4.30 -18.19
C ASP A 116 -11.23 -3.32 -19.08
N ASP A 117 -12.56 -3.42 -19.08
CA ASP A 117 -13.42 -2.50 -19.83
C ASP A 117 -13.27 -1.06 -19.29
N PRO A 118 -12.91 -0.08 -20.14
CA PRO A 118 -12.74 1.31 -19.70
C PRO A 118 -13.99 1.93 -19.07
N GLU A 119 -15.19 1.52 -19.48
CA GLU A 119 -16.43 2.05 -18.92
C GLU A 119 -16.67 1.52 -17.51
N TRP A 120 -16.52 0.20 -17.32
CA TRP A 120 -16.51 -0.42 -16.01
C TRP A 120 -15.46 0.21 -15.07
N VAL A 121 -14.21 0.39 -15.54
CA VAL A 121 -13.14 1.04 -14.74
C VAL A 121 -13.56 2.43 -14.28
N ARG A 122 -14.16 3.25 -15.16
CA ARG A 122 -14.61 4.60 -14.83
C ARG A 122 -15.68 4.57 -13.74
N ASP A 123 -16.63 3.64 -13.84
CA ASP A 123 -17.74 3.54 -12.90
C ASP A 123 -17.25 3.01 -11.54
N GLU A 124 -16.29 2.09 -11.55
CA GLU A 124 -15.73 1.50 -10.35
C GLU A 124 -14.82 2.46 -9.57
N VAL A 125 -13.98 3.22 -10.28
CA VAL A 125 -13.19 4.32 -9.70
C VAL A 125 -14.09 5.33 -8.98
N ARG A 126 -15.26 5.64 -9.56
CA ARG A 126 -16.25 6.54 -8.93
C ARG A 126 -16.92 5.89 -7.73
N ARG A 127 -17.36 4.64 -7.84
CA ARG A 127 -18.01 3.89 -6.76
C ARG A 127 -17.11 3.79 -5.53
N LEU A 128 -15.83 3.47 -5.75
CA LEU A 128 -14.84 3.27 -4.69
C LEU A 128 -14.18 4.57 -4.22
N GLY A 129 -14.40 5.70 -4.91
CA GLY A 129 -13.79 6.98 -4.56
C GLY A 129 -12.25 7.01 -4.74
N LEU A 130 -11.70 6.07 -5.51
CA LEU A 130 -10.27 5.96 -5.80
C LEU A 130 -9.86 6.99 -6.87
N ARG A 131 -8.56 7.27 -6.98
CA ARG A 131 -7.97 8.34 -7.81
C ARG A 131 -6.83 7.78 -8.63
N GLY A 132 -6.75 8.14 -9.92
CA GLY A 132 -5.69 7.62 -10.79
C GLY A 132 -5.88 6.13 -11.10
N ARG A 133 -4.95 5.57 -11.88
CA ARG A 133 -4.93 4.16 -12.29
C ARG A 133 -3.50 3.66 -12.20
N SER A 134 -3.29 2.53 -11.54
CA SER A 134 -2.04 1.77 -11.61
C SER A 134 -2.28 0.51 -12.46
N GLY A 135 -1.34 0.19 -13.34
CA GLY A 135 -1.40 -1.00 -14.19
C GLY A 135 -0.37 -2.03 -13.74
N GLY A 136 -0.82 -3.25 -13.47
CA GLY A 136 0.05 -4.42 -13.33
C GLY A 136 0.11 -5.16 -14.66
N GLY A 137 1.26 -5.12 -15.33
CA GLY A 137 1.46 -5.79 -16.61
C GLY A 137 2.23 -7.10 -16.44
N ALA A 138 1.57 -8.24 -16.66
CA ALA A 138 2.27 -9.37 -17.28
C ALA A 138 2.23 -9.13 -18.79
N ALA A 139 3.37 -8.85 -19.39
CA ALA A 139 3.50 -8.96 -20.84
C ALA A 139 3.18 -10.43 -21.19
N GLN A 140 2.17 -10.65 -22.03
CA GLN A 140 1.95 -11.95 -22.64
C GLN A 140 3.21 -12.27 -23.47
N PRO A 141 3.90 -13.41 -23.26
CA PRO A 141 4.89 -13.85 -24.22
C PRO A 141 4.16 -14.14 -25.54
N GLU A 142 4.68 -13.57 -26.63
CA GLU A 142 4.27 -13.90 -28.01
C GLU A 142 4.46 -15.38 -28.33
#